data_AF-A0A1X7T261-F1
#
_entry.id   AF-A0A1X7T261-F1
#
_cell.length_a   1.000
_cell.length_b   1.000
_cell.length_c   1.000
_cell.angle_alpha   90.00
_cell.angle_beta   90.00
_cell.angle_gamma   90.00
#
_symmetry.space_group_name_H-M   'P 1'
#
loop_
_entity.id
_entity.type
_entity.pdbx_description
1 polymer ?
#
loop_
_entity_poly.entity_id
_entity_poly.type
_entity_poly.pdbx_seq_one_letter_code
_entity_poly.pdbx_strand_id
1 'polypeptide(L)'
;MDLDTKIDDAATYFGITFKEKQRQAIKYFLSGKDTFVILPTGFGKSLCYQCLPIAIGSESPIIIVVCPLITLIKDQVQKCKFSIILCFD
;
A
#
# COMPACT_ATOMS: atom_id res chain seq x y z
N MET A 1 -18.98 6.47 1.53
CA MET A 1 -18.26 5.88 0.38
C MET A 1 -17.85 4.48 0.79
N ASP A 2 -18.20 3.49 -0.01
CA ASP A 2 -17.92 2.08 0.29
C ASP A 2 -16.41 1.80 0.22
N LEU A 3 -15.92 0.90 1.08
CA LEU A 3 -14.49 0.53 1.13
C LEU A 3 -14.05 -0.11 -0.20
N ASP A 4 -14.94 -0.86 -0.82
CA ASP A 4 -14.69 -1.51 -2.10
C ASP A 4 -14.44 -0.47 -3.20
N THR A 5 -15.22 0.63 -3.25
CA THR A 5 -15.01 1.74 -4.20
C THR A 5 -13.64 2.39 -4.01
N LYS A 6 -13.23 2.66 -2.77
CA LYS A 6 -11.90 3.26 -2.47
C LYS A 6 -10.74 2.39 -2.97
N ILE A 7 -10.90 1.07 -2.89
CA ILE A 7 -9.88 0.13 -3.38
C ILE A 7 -9.87 0.10 -4.91
N ASP A 8 -11.04 0.17 -5.56
CA ASP A 8 -11.17 0.17 -7.01
C ASP A 8 -10.63 1.45 -7.64
N ASP A 9 -10.82 2.61 -6.99
CA ASP A 9 -10.22 3.88 -7.40
C ASP A 9 -8.69 3.81 -7.36
N ALA A 10 -8.14 3.22 -6.29
CA ALA A 10 -6.70 2.99 -6.17
C ALA A 10 -6.20 2.00 -7.24
N ALA A 11 -6.92 0.92 -7.52
CA ALA A 11 -6.58 -0.04 -8.57
C ALA A 11 -6.51 0.65 -9.94
N THR A 12 -7.49 1.51 -10.23
CA THR A 12 -7.58 2.29 -11.47
C THR A 12 -6.42 3.28 -11.60
N TYR A 13 -6.10 4.02 -10.53
CA TYR A 13 -4.99 4.97 -10.53
C TYR A 13 -3.64 4.30 -10.84
N PHE A 14 -3.41 3.11 -10.28
CA PHE A 14 -2.18 2.36 -10.52
C PHE A 14 -2.18 1.57 -11.83
N GLY A 15 -3.35 1.41 -12.49
CA GLY A 15 -3.51 0.61 -13.71
C GLY A 15 -3.33 -0.89 -13.45
N ILE A 16 -3.77 -1.39 -12.29
CA ILE A 16 -3.57 -2.77 -11.84
C ILE A 16 -4.88 -3.41 -11.38
N THR A 17 -4.91 -4.73 -11.34
CA THR A 17 -5.96 -5.49 -10.64
C THR A 17 -5.37 -6.13 -9.39
N PHE A 18 -5.93 -5.83 -8.22
CA PHE A 18 -5.50 -6.47 -6.97
C PHE A 18 -5.89 -7.95 -6.97
N LYS A 19 -4.99 -8.79 -6.46
CA LYS A 19 -5.33 -10.17 -6.11
C LYS A 19 -6.24 -10.18 -4.89
N GLU A 20 -7.05 -11.22 -4.75
CA GLU A 20 -8.02 -11.36 -3.64
C GLU A 20 -7.39 -11.11 -2.25
N LYS A 21 -6.26 -11.74 -1.95
CA LYS A 21 -5.57 -11.55 -0.67
C LYS A 21 -5.04 -10.13 -0.44
N GLN A 22 -4.65 -9.43 -1.51
CA GLN A 22 -4.21 -8.03 -1.41
C GLN A 22 -5.39 -7.11 -1.10
N ARG A 23 -6.51 -7.31 -1.81
CA ARG A 23 -7.75 -6.58 -1.61
C ARG A 23 -8.27 -6.76 -0.18
N GLN A 24 -8.28 -8.00 0.31
CA GLN A 24 -8.65 -8.29 1.70
C GLN A 24 -7.75 -7.56 2.70
N ALA A 25 -6.43 -7.62 2.53
CA ALA A 25 -5.48 -6.93 3.40
C ALA A 25 -5.73 -5.40 3.45
N ILE A 26 -5.93 -4.77 2.29
CA ILE A 26 -6.22 -3.34 2.19
C ILE A 26 -7.57 -3.03 2.87
N LYS A 27 -8.60 -3.86 2.64
CA LYS A 27 -9.93 -3.68 3.23
C LYS A 27 -9.89 -3.77 4.77
N TYR A 28 -9.15 -4.74 5.32
CA TYR A 28 -8.97 -4.84 6.78
C TYR A 28 -8.26 -3.63 7.35
N PHE A 29 -7.19 -3.16 6.69
CA PHE A 29 -6.48 -1.95 7.11
C PHE A 29 -7.40 -0.72 7.08
N LEU A 30 -8.12 -0.50 5.99
CA LEU A 30 -9.04 0.64 5.85
C LEU A 30 -10.24 0.57 6.81
N SER A 31 -10.54 -0.59 7.38
CA SER A 31 -11.54 -0.75 8.44
C SER A 31 -11.05 -0.29 9.82
N GLY A 32 -9.83 0.25 9.92
CA GLY A 32 -9.23 0.74 11.16
C GLY A 32 -8.67 -0.37 12.05
N LYS A 33 -8.35 -1.53 11.48
CA LYS A 33 -7.80 -2.68 12.21
C LYS A 33 -6.33 -2.88 11.90
N ASP A 34 -5.56 -3.21 12.94
CA ASP A 34 -4.21 -3.73 12.77
C ASP A 34 -4.24 -5.00 11.92
N THR A 35 -3.46 -5.00 10.85
CA THR A 35 -3.53 -6.05 9.84
C THR A 35 -2.15 -6.67 9.64
N PHE A 36 -2.02 -7.95 9.98
CA PHE A 36 -0.81 -8.72 9.70
C PHE A 36 -0.96 -9.49 8.39
N VAL A 37 -0.04 -9.26 7.45
CA VAL A 37 -0.15 -9.76 6.08
C VAL A 37 1.01 -10.71 5.77
N ILE A 38 0.70 -12.00 5.59
CA ILE A 38 1.67 -12.99 5.11
C ILE A 38 1.33 -13.35 3.66
N LEU A 39 2.22 -12.97 2.76
CA LEU A 39 2.14 -13.30 1.34
C LEU A 39 3.51 -13.83 0.88
N PRO A 40 3.59 -14.63 -0.19
CA PRO A 40 4.88 -15.11 -0.71
C PRO A 40 5.67 -13.97 -1.39
N THR A 41 6.98 -14.16 -1.57
CA THR A 41 7.83 -13.23 -2.35
C THR A 41 7.30 -13.11 -3.78
N GLY A 42 7.47 -11.95 -4.40
CA GLY A 42 6.92 -11.67 -5.75
C GLY A 42 5.38 -11.54 -5.82
N PHE A 43 4.64 -11.74 -4.73
CA PHE A 43 3.18 -11.61 -4.74
C PHE A 43 2.68 -10.16 -4.89
N GLY A 44 3.58 -9.18 -4.72
CA GLY A 44 3.25 -7.75 -4.77
C GLY A 44 2.76 -7.21 -3.43
N LYS A 45 3.39 -7.59 -2.31
CA LYS A 45 3.00 -7.09 -0.97
C LYS A 45 3.08 -5.58 -0.86
N SER A 46 4.05 -4.97 -1.55
CA SER A 46 4.26 -3.52 -1.55
C SER A 46 3.04 -2.73 -2.02
N LEU A 47 2.29 -3.30 -2.97
CA LEU A 47 1.09 -2.69 -3.50
C LEU A 47 0.02 -2.46 -2.43
N CYS A 48 -0.03 -3.33 -1.40
CA CYS A 48 -1.00 -3.22 -0.30
C CYS A 48 -0.82 -1.96 0.55
N TYR A 49 0.40 -1.42 0.66
CA TYR A 49 0.64 -0.15 1.38
C TYR A 49 0.84 1.03 0.43
N GLN A 50 1.35 0.81 -0.78
CA GLN A 50 1.55 1.87 -1.77
C GLN A 50 0.24 2.45 -2.31
N CYS A 51 -0.86 1.69 -2.30
CA CYS A 51 -2.16 2.14 -2.77
C CYS A 51 -2.95 2.94 -1.74
N LEU A 52 -2.55 2.86 -0.46
CA LEU A 52 -3.25 3.49 0.65
C LEU A 52 -3.36 5.02 0.56
N PRO A 53 -2.41 5.80 0.00
CA PRO A 53 -2.57 7.24 -0.15
C PRO A 53 -3.85 7.58 -0.93
N ILE A 54 -4.11 6.84 -2.01
CA ILE A 54 -5.31 7.01 -2.82
C ILE A 54 -6.54 6.48 -2.09
N ALA A 55 -6.45 5.27 -1.52
CA ALA A 55 -7.60 4.63 -0.89
C ALA A 55 -8.09 5.36 0.40
N ILE A 56 -7.20 6.04 1.12
CA ILE A 56 -7.58 6.82 2.31
C ILE A 56 -8.43 8.04 1.91
N GLY A 57 -8.09 8.70 0.79
CA GLY A 57 -8.82 9.86 0.26
C GLY A 57 -8.65 11.14 1.08
N SER A 58 -7.53 11.28 1.79
CA SER A 58 -7.14 12.53 2.47
C SER A 58 -6.43 13.47 1.48
N GLU A 59 -6.47 14.78 1.71
CA GLU A 59 -5.74 15.75 0.87
C GLU A 59 -4.21 15.59 0.97
N SER A 60 -3.71 15.08 2.10
CA SER A 60 -2.27 14.83 2.30
C SER A 60 -2.04 13.61 3.21
N PRO A 61 -2.25 12.38 2.69
CA PRO A 61 -2.03 11.16 3.46
C PRO A 61 -0.53 10.89 3.59
N ILE A 62 -0.06 10.72 4.82
CA ILE A 62 1.32 10.34 5.12
C ILE A 62 1.34 8.85 5.45
N ILE A 63 2.24 8.11 4.80
CA ILE A 63 2.49 6.69 5.08
C ILE A 63 3.95 6.52 5.43
N ILE A 64 4.16 5.89 6.59
CA ILE A 64 5.48 5.53 7.08
C ILE A 64 5.69 4.05 6.80
N VAL A 65 6.73 3.73 6.03
CA VAL A 65 7.15 2.36 5.78
C VAL A 65 8.52 2.15 6.41
N VAL A 66 8.60 1.22 7.36
CA VAL A 66 9.85 0.85 8.03
C VAL A 66 10.43 -0.37 7.33
N CYS A 67 11.69 -0.29 6.92
CA CYS A 67 12.37 -1.38 6.22
C CYS A 67 13.82 -1.49 6.71
N PRO A 68 14.31 -2.69 7.05
CA PRO A 68 15.64 -2.86 7.65
C PRO A 68 16.80 -2.78 6.64
N LEU A 69 16.54 -2.77 5.34
CA LEU A 69 17.59 -2.88 4.31
C LEU A 69 17.61 -1.65 3.39
N ILE A 70 18.71 -0.88 3.41
CA ILE A 70 18.94 0.29 2.54
C ILE A 70 18.70 -0.05 1.07
N THR A 71 19.26 -1.17 0.60
CA THR A 71 19.16 -1.58 -0.80
C THR A 71 17.71 -1.80 -1.22
N LEU A 72 16.90 -2.39 -0.34
CA LEU A 72 15.49 -2.61 -0.60
C LEU A 72 14.71 -1.30 -0.57
N ILE A 73 15.03 -0.40 0.36
CA ILE A 73 14.48 0.97 0.41
C ILE A 73 14.71 1.69 -0.91
N LYS A 74 15.96 1.70 -1.42
CA LYS A 74 16.30 2.36 -2.69
C LYS A 74 15.49 1.82 -3.87
N ASP A 75 15.36 0.49 -3.98
CA ASP A 75 14.56 -0.14 -5.03
C ASP A 75 13.07 0.22 -4.92
N GLN A 76 12.53 0.32 -3.70
CA GLN A 76 11.13 0.71 -3.50
C GLN A 76 10.92 2.21 -3.80
N VAL A 77 11.81 3.11 -3.39
CA VAL A 77 11.72 4.56 -3.69
C VAL A 77 11.68 4.81 -5.18
N GLN A 78 12.56 4.17 -5.95
CA GLN A 78 12.60 4.35 -7.41
C GLN A 78 11.31 3.91 -8.11
N LYS A 79 10.56 2.98 -7.51
CA LYS A 79 9.29 2.46 -8.05
C LYS A 79 8.06 3.17 -7.49
N CYS A 80 8.21 4.02 -6.47
CA CYS A 80 7.09 4.71 -5.85
C CYS A 80 6.65 5.93 -6.66
N LYS A 81 5.34 6.06 -6.85
CA LYS A 81 4.70 7.23 -7.49
C LYS A 81 4.26 8.30 -6.46
N PHE A 82 4.44 8.05 -5.17
CA PHE A 82 3.99 8.91 -4.06
C PHE A 82 5.13 9.26 -3.11
N SER A 83 4.99 10.38 -2.40
CA SER A 83 5.83 10.75 -1.26
C SER A 83 5.60 9.80 -0.09
N ILE A 84 6.33 8.69 -0.06
CA ILE A 84 6.39 7.78 1.10
C ILE A 84 7.57 8.19 1.97
N ILE A 85 7.33 8.41 3.26
CA ILE A 85 8.41 8.64 4.22
C ILE A 85 8.93 7.26 4.64
N LEU A 86 10.19 6.98 4.31
CA LEU A 86 10.87 5.76 4.71
C LEU A 86 11.73 6.09 5.92
N CYS A 87 11.33 5.61 7.10
CA CYS A 87 12.13 5.76 8.31
C CYS A 87 13.25 4.73 8.33
N PHE A 88 14.43 5.23 8.68
CA PHE A 88 15.68 4.50 8.87
C PHE A 88 16.01 4.51 10.37
N ASP A 89 16.52 3.39 10.89
CA ASP A 89 17.47 3.39 12.02
C ASP A 89 18.88 3.22 11.43
#